data_AF-A0A2D4IHY7-F1
#
_entry.id   AF-A0A2D4IHY7-F1
#
_cell.length_a   1.000
_cell.length_b   1.000
_cell.length_c   1.000
_cell.angle_alpha   90.00
_cell.angle_beta   90.00
_cell.angle_gamma   90.00
#
_symmetry.space_group_name_H-M   'P 1'
#
loop_
_entity.id
_entity.type
_entity.pdbx_description
1 polymer ?
#
loop_
_entity_poly.entity_id
_entity_poly.type
_entity_poly.pdbx_seq_one_letter_code
_entity_poly.pdbx_strand_id
1 'polypeptide(L)'
;SPRSWKPASWTVYPRKNVRGKSFFEDLEKRHREHVVIPDISDVVEAHASGHFHPYIVYCSNEVYQQRTLQKLLASNIAFKESLKQIERMPECGSLPLISFLILPMQRVTRLPLLLDTVCQKTPVNTAAYRATTQALKAISKLVKKCNEGAHTMERTEQMCSLQNQLDFGKVKNFPLISTSRWLLKRGEISLPPTEDGGIFRKGSGRGICYLFVFNDVLIITKKKSEENYAVLTYSMLEHLTVEKIETPDSPTSLGRSGHLFRLTLRKDSEGKPEEVVLAAESRSDRARWISALMHREEKETSTAEKGALQQVEITRAYLAKQADEISLQQSDVVLILNQEEGWYLGERLRDGEKGWFPEGCAQEITNRNAVERNVQRLERLRIETDV
;
A
#
# COMPACT_ATOMS: atom_id res chain seq x y z
N SER A 1 -19.98 15.72 24.82
CA SER A 1 -20.40 16.87 23.99
C SER A 1 -20.68 16.40 22.56
N PRO A 2 -21.81 16.73 21.93
CA PRO A 2 -22.29 16.14 20.66
C PRO A 2 -21.48 16.51 19.40
N ARG A 3 -20.25 17.01 19.55
CA ARG A 3 -19.41 17.49 18.43
C ARG A 3 -18.45 16.44 17.87
N SER A 4 -18.20 15.32 18.56
CA SER A 4 -17.26 14.27 18.12
C SER A 4 -17.80 13.35 17.01
N TRP A 5 -19.11 13.35 16.76
CA TRP A 5 -19.75 12.53 15.74
C TRP A 5 -19.92 13.22 14.38
N LYS A 6 -19.66 14.53 14.30
CA LYS A 6 -19.88 15.27 13.05
C LYS A 6 -19.08 14.71 11.87
N PRO A 7 -17.79 14.33 11.97
CA PRO A 7 -17.08 13.79 10.81
C PRO A 7 -17.57 12.39 10.36
N ALA A 8 -18.10 11.57 11.28
CA ALA A 8 -18.56 10.21 10.97
C ALA A 8 -20.02 10.16 10.48
N SER A 9 -20.87 11.09 10.94
CA SER A 9 -22.29 11.12 10.56
C SER A 9 -22.55 11.80 9.20
N TRP A 10 -21.68 12.72 8.75
CA TRP A 10 -21.84 13.39 7.45
C TRP A 10 -21.57 12.50 6.23
N THR A 11 -21.07 11.27 6.41
CA THR A 11 -20.83 10.34 5.30
C THR A 11 -21.83 9.18 5.27
N VAL A 12 -22.44 8.83 6.41
CA VAL A 12 -23.46 7.77 6.50
C VAL A 12 -24.88 8.30 6.22
N TYR A 13 -25.10 9.62 6.33
CA TYR A 13 -26.45 10.22 6.28
C TYR A 13 -26.84 11.18 5.14
N PRO A 14 -25.98 11.68 4.21
CA PRO A 14 -26.52 12.32 3.02
C PRO A 14 -26.79 11.23 1.98
N ARG A 15 -28.03 10.72 1.97
CA ARG A 15 -28.63 9.80 0.98
C ARG A 15 -28.63 8.30 1.30
N LYS A 16 -29.13 7.91 2.48
CA LYS A 16 -29.57 6.53 2.75
C LYS A 16 -30.67 5.98 1.81
N ASN A 17 -31.12 6.68 0.76
CA ASN A 17 -32.33 6.23 0.03
C ASN A 17 -32.52 6.62 -1.44
N VAL A 18 -31.53 7.16 -2.18
CA VAL A 18 -31.80 7.61 -3.56
C VAL A 18 -30.87 7.01 -4.63
N ARG A 19 -29.60 6.71 -4.33
CA ARG A 19 -28.65 6.28 -5.39
C ARG A 19 -28.42 4.77 -5.51
N GLY A 20 -28.32 4.05 -4.38
CA GLY A 20 -28.21 2.58 -4.40
C GLY A 20 -29.53 1.87 -4.75
N LYS A 21 -30.66 2.49 -4.41
CA LYS A 21 -31.99 2.05 -4.85
C LYS A 21 -32.13 2.14 -6.36
N SER A 22 -31.76 3.27 -6.96
CA SER A 22 -31.82 3.47 -8.41
C SER A 22 -31.02 2.41 -9.19
N PHE A 23 -29.80 2.05 -8.78
CA PHE A 23 -29.05 0.99 -9.46
C PHE A 23 -29.76 -0.38 -9.40
N PHE A 24 -30.26 -0.76 -8.22
CA PHE A 24 -30.99 -2.01 -8.06
C PHE A 24 -32.34 -2.00 -8.80
N GLU A 25 -33.07 -0.87 -8.77
CA GLU A 25 -34.33 -0.66 -9.48
C GLU A 25 -34.14 -0.74 -10.99
N ASP A 26 -33.05 -0.20 -11.54
CA ASP A 26 -32.72 -0.28 -12.96
C ASP A 26 -32.39 -1.72 -13.39
N LEU A 27 -31.66 -2.46 -12.54
CA LEU A 27 -31.41 -3.89 -12.77
C LEU A 27 -32.68 -4.73 -12.67
N GLU A 28 -33.52 -4.49 -11.67
CA GLU A 28 -34.82 -5.15 -11.54
C GLU A 28 -35.74 -4.84 -12.71
N LYS A 29 -35.75 -3.59 -13.18
CA LYS A 29 -36.53 -3.19 -14.36
C LYS A 29 -36.11 -4.01 -15.58
N ARG A 30 -34.80 -4.12 -15.85
CA ARG A 30 -34.27 -4.96 -16.93
C ARG A 30 -34.65 -6.43 -16.77
N HIS A 31 -34.60 -6.95 -15.53
CA HIS A 31 -35.00 -8.31 -15.24
C HIS A 31 -36.50 -8.56 -15.45
N ARG A 32 -37.36 -7.58 -15.14
CA ARG A 32 -38.80 -7.66 -15.40
C ARG A 32 -39.13 -7.57 -16.88
N GLU A 33 -38.36 -6.82 -17.65
CA GLU A 33 -38.57 -6.63 -19.10
C GLU A 33 -38.10 -7.84 -19.94
N HIS A 34 -37.15 -8.64 -19.45
CA HIS A 34 -36.58 -9.77 -20.18
C HIS A 34 -36.44 -11.04 -19.32
N VAL A 35 -37.03 -12.15 -19.81
CA VAL A 35 -36.90 -13.48 -19.18
C VAL A 35 -35.44 -13.96 -19.15
N VAL A 36 -34.66 -13.61 -20.18
CA VAL A 36 -33.21 -13.81 -20.24
C VAL A 36 -32.56 -12.45 -20.42
N ILE A 37 -31.76 -12.01 -19.45
CA ILE A 37 -31.10 -10.71 -19.47
C ILE A 37 -29.99 -10.74 -20.53
N PRO A 38 -30.08 -9.95 -21.62
CA PRO A 38 -29.09 -9.99 -22.68
C PRO A 38 -27.80 -9.23 -22.33
N ASP A 39 -27.93 -8.07 -21.65
CA ASP A 39 -26.81 -7.23 -21.23
C ASP A 39 -27.23 -6.32 -20.06
N ILE A 40 -26.27 -5.99 -19.20
CA ILE A 40 -26.38 -5.02 -18.09
C ILE A 40 -25.26 -3.96 -18.13
N SER A 41 -24.38 -4.02 -19.13
CA SER A 41 -23.16 -3.21 -19.21
C SER A 41 -23.49 -1.72 -19.22
N ASP A 42 -24.54 -1.32 -19.94
CA ASP A 42 -25.05 0.05 -20.01
C ASP A 42 -25.46 0.61 -18.64
N VAL A 43 -26.19 -0.18 -17.85
CA VAL A 43 -26.61 0.20 -16.49
C VAL A 43 -25.38 0.35 -15.59
N VAL A 44 -24.45 -0.60 -15.65
CA VAL A 44 -23.26 -0.55 -14.79
C VAL A 44 -22.36 0.65 -15.15
N GLU A 45 -22.14 0.91 -16.43
CA GLU A 45 -21.33 2.05 -16.89
C GLU A 45 -21.92 3.40 -16.45
N ALA A 46 -23.23 3.60 -16.64
CA ALA A 46 -23.92 4.83 -16.27
C ALA A 46 -23.83 5.10 -14.76
N HIS A 47 -24.00 4.07 -13.93
CA HIS A 47 -23.93 4.19 -12.48
C HIS A 47 -22.49 4.32 -11.95
N ALA A 48 -21.54 3.60 -12.53
CA ALA A 48 -20.12 3.74 -12.20
C ALA A 48 -19.61 5.17 -12.46
N SER A 49 -20.02 5.76 -13.59
CA SER A 49 -19.57 7.09 -14.00
C SER A 49 -20.29 8.24 -13.28
N GLY A 50 -21.60 8.10 -13.01
CA GLY A 50 -22.42 9.20 -12.47
C GLY A 50 -22.77 9.10 -10.98
N HIS A 51 -22.85 7.89 -10.41
CA HIS A 51 -23.57 7.67 -9.15
C HIS A 51 -22.71 7.04 -8.05
N PHE A 52 -21.66 6.30 -8.40
CA PHE A 52 -20.87 5.54 -7.42
C PHE A 52 -19.75 6.34 -6.73
N HIS A 53 -19.57 7.64 -7.01
CA HIS A 53 -18.59 8.47 -6.33
C HIS A 53 -18.62 8.42 -4.77
N PRO A 54 -19.79 8.30 -4.10
CA PRO A 54 -19.83 8.13 -2.64
C PRO A 54 -19.07 6.90 -2.11
N TYR A 55 -18.92 5.84 -2.92
CA TYR A 55 -18.08 4.70 -2.54
C TYR A 55 -16.62 5.10 -2.34
N ILE A 56 -16.10 6.02 -3.16
CA ILE A 56 -14.73 6.53 -3.02
C ILE A 56 -14.56 7.15 -1.63
N VAL A 57 -15.43 8.10 -1.27
CA VAL A 57 -15.33 8.77 0.04
C VAL A 57 -15.51 7.80 1.20
N TYR A 58 -16.43 6.83 1.07
CA TYR A 58 -16.66 5.84 2.11
C TYR A 58 -15.44 4.92 2.30
N CYS A 59 -14.92 4.36 1.21
CA CYS A 59 -13.78 3.44 1.19
C CYS A 59 -12.48 4.13 1.66
N SER A 60 -12.24 5.37 1.22
CA SER A 60 -11.08 6.15 1.69
C SER A 60 -11.05 6.36 3.20
N ASN A 61 -12.23 6.40 3.84
CA ASN A 61 -12.36 6.63 5.28
C ASN A 61 -12.55 5.31 6.06
N GLU A 62 -12.50 4.15 5.42
CA GLU A 62 -12.86 2.88 6.06
C GLU A 62 -11.96 2.60 7.28
N VAL A 63 -10.64 2.73 7.13
CA VAL A 63 -9.67 2.53 8.22
C VAL A 63 -9.95 3.45 9.40
N TYR A 64 -10.29 4.73 9.13
CA TYR A 64 -10.65 5.69 10.16
C TYR A 64 -11.95 5.30 10.90
N GLN A 65 -12.95 4.80 10.16
CA GLN A 65 -14.19 4.29 10.76
C GLN A 65 -13.91 3.11 11.68
N GLN A 66 -13.09 2.15 11.25
CA GLN A 66 -12.71 0.99 12.05
C GLN A 66 -11.96 1.38 13.33
N ARG A 67 -10.94 2.26 13.23
CA ARG A 67 -10.19 2.75 14.40
C ARG A 67 -11.08 3.52 15.37
N THR A 68 -11.96 4.38 14.84
CA THR A 68 -12.92 5.12 15.66
C THR A 68 -13.85 4.18 16.41
N LEU A 69 -14.36 3.13 15.74
CA LEU A 69 -15.19 2.11 16.37
C LEU A 69 -14.43 1.39 17.49
N GLN A 70 -13.20 0.94 17.24
CA GLN A 70 -12.36 0.29 18.25
C GLN A 70 -12.09 1.20 19.46
N LYS A 71 -11.75 2.47 19.22
CA LYS A 71 -11.54 3.45 20.28
C LYS A 71 -12.80 3.64 21.12
N LEU A 72 -13.97 3.78 20.49
CA LEU A 72 -15.24 3.94 21.19
C LEU A 72 -15.62 2.70 22.00
N LEU A 73 -15.39 1.50 21.46
CA LEU A 73 -15.60 0.23 22.18
C LEU A 73 -14.70 0.09 23.42
N ALA A 74 -13.48 0.64 23.36
CA ALA A 74 -12.54 0.63 24.48
C ALA A 74 -12.81 1.72 25.51
N SER A 75 -13.15 2.93 25.08
CA SER A 75 -13.24 4.10 25.97
C SER A 75 -14.65 4.45 26.46
N ASN A 76 -15.71 3.96 25.80
CA ASN A 76 -17.08 4.38 26.08
C ASN A 76 -18.00 3.17 26.36
N ILE A 77 -18.25 2.92 27.64
CA ILE A 77 -19.08 1.81 28.12
C ILE A 77 -20.53 1.95 27.64
N ALA A 78 -21.12 3.15 27.70
CA ALA A 78 -22.50 3.38 27.27
C ALA A 78 -22.69 3.07 25.78
N PHE A 79 -21.74 3.50 24.93
CA PHE A 79 -21.75 3.16 23.50
C PHE A 79 -21.67 1.64 23.28
N LYS A 80 -20.77 0.96 23.99
CA LYS A 80 -20.60 -0.50 23.91
C LYS A 80 -21.88 -1.25 24.30
N GLU A 81 -22.57 -0.81 25.33
CA GLU A 81 -23.83 -1.42 25.77
C GLU A 81 -24.96 -1.20 24.77
N SER A 82 -25.16 0.03 24.30
CA SER A 82 -26.15 0.32 23.27
C SER A 82 -25.88 -0.45 21.97
N LEU A 83 -24.62 -0.55 21.56
CA LEU A 83 -24.24 -1.32 20.37
C LEU A 83 -24.56 -2.81 20.54
N LYS A 84 -24.23 -3.40 21.69
CA LYS A 84 -24.61 -4.80 21.99
C LYS A 84 -26.11 -5.04 21.98
N GLN A 85 -26.92 -4.07 22.40
CA GLN A 85 -28.38 -4.19 22.33
C GLN A 85 -28.86 -4.19 20.87
N ILE A 86 -28.31 -3.31 20.03
CA ILE A 86 -28.63 -3.26 18.60
C ILE A 86 -28.20 -4.55 17.88
N GLU A 87 -26.99 -5.05 18.15
CA GLU A 87 -26.46 -6.27 17.51
C GLU A 87 -27.27 -7.54 17.87
N ARG A 88 -28.07 -7.51 18.95
CA ARG A 88 -29.00 -8.59 19.33
C ARG A 88 -30.33 -8.54 18.60
N MET A 89 -30.63 -7.45 17.91
CA MET A 89 -31.87 -7.34 17.15
C MET A 89 -31.89 -8.35 15.99
N PRO A 90 -33.03 -8.99 15.70
CA PRO A 90 -33.12 -10.01 14.65
C PRO A 90 -32.77 -9.46 13.26
N GLU A 91 -32.99 -8.18 13.00
CA GLU A 91 -32.63 -7.49 11.76
C GLU A 91 -31.11 -7.46 11.51
N CYS A 92 -30.30 -7.57 12.56
CA CYS A 92 -28.84 -7.63 12.48
C CYS A 92 -28.31 -9.05 12.25
N GLY A 93 -29.14 -10.09 12.36
CA GLY A 93 -28.72 -11.48 12.14
C GLY A 93 -27.57 -11.94 13.04
N SER A 94 -27.43 -11.37 14.25
CA SER A 94 -26.31 -11.60 15.18
C SER A 94 -24.92 -11.22 14.63
N LEU A 95 -24.85 -10.33 13.65
CA LEU A 95 -23.60 -9.84 13.09
C LEU A 95 -23.13 -8.55 13.79
N PRO A 96 -21.82 -8.39 14.06
CA PRO A 96 -21.28 -7.18 14.67
C PRO A 96 -21.29 -5.99 13.69
N LEU A 97 -21.34 -4.76 14.18
CA LEU A 97 -21.38 -3.56 13.32
C LEU A 97 -20.25 -3.52 12.27
N ILE A 98 -19.06 -3.99 12.63
CA ILE A 98 -17.90 -4.04 11.72
C ILE A 98 -18.17 -4.85 10.44
N SER A 99 -18.96 -5.93 10.50
CA SER A 99 -19.29 -6.73 9.31
C SER A 99 -20.28 -6.03 8.38
N PHE A 100 -20.98 -4.99 8.86
CA PHE A 100 -21.82 -4.15 8.00
C PHE A 100 -21.03 -3.00 7.38
N LEU A 101 -20.04 -2.45 8.11
CA LEU A 101 -19.20 -1.36 7.63
C LEU A 101 -18.29 -1.79 6.45
N ILE A 102 -17.93 -3.07 6.36
CA ILE A 102 -17.12 -3.60 5.26
C ILE A 102 -17.93 -3.82 3.96
N LEU A 103 -19.26 -3.89 4.02
CA LEU A 103 -20.12 -4.26 2.88
C LEU A 103 -19.95 -3.33 1.66
N PRO A 104 -19.85 -2.00 1.78
CA PRO A 104 -19.69 -1.13 0.61
C PRO A 104 -18.40 -1.42 -0.16
N MET A 105 -17.29 -1.68 0.54
CA MET A 105 -16.01 -2.07 -0.06
C MET A 105 -16.14 -3.42 -0.79
N GLN A 106 -16.75 -4.41 -0.14
CA GLN A 106 -16.98 -5.74 -0.75
C GLN A 106 -17.86 -5.67 -2.01
N ARG A 107 -18.89 -4.81 -2.00
CA ARG A 107 -19.81 -4.67 -3.13
C ARG A 107 -19.11 -4.04 -4.33
N VAL A 108 -18.41 -2.93 -4.12
CA VAL A 108 -17.78 -2.19 -5.24
C VAL A 108 -16.63 -2.99 -5.85
N THR A 109 -15.88 -3.75 -5.05
CA THR A 109 -14.78 -4.62 -5.53
C THR A 109 -15.26 -5.89 -6.22
N ARG A 110 -16.48 -6.37 -5.96
CA ARG A 110 -17.06 -7.55 -6.62
C ARG A 110 -17.57 -7.27 -8.04
N LEU A 111 -18.02 -6.05 -8.33
CA LEU A 111 -18.58 -5.70 -9.63
C LEU A 111 -17.60 -5.89 -10.81
N PRO A 112 -16.32 -5.48 -10.72
CA PRO A 112 -15.33 -5.79 -11.75
C PRO A 112 -15.18 -7.29 -12.01
N LEU A 113 -15.15 -8.14 -10.96
CA LEU A 113 -15.00 -9.59 -11.11
C LEU A 113 -16.17 -10.23 -11.86
N LEU A 114 -17.38 -9.76 -11.57
CA LEU A 114 -18.60 -10.23 -12.24
C LEU A 114 -18.62 -9.78 -13.71
N LEU A 115 -18.30 -8.51 -13.99
CA LEU A 115 -18.21 -8.00 -15.37
C LEU A 115 -17.09 -8.67 -16.16
N ASP A 116 -15.96 -8.98 -15.53
CA ASP A 116 -14.88 -9.72 -16.17
C ASP A 116 -15.33 -11.10 -16.62
N THR A 117 -16.11 -11.78 -15.77
CA THR A 117 -16.71 -13.09 -16.11
C THR A 117 -17.67 -12.96 -17.30
N VAL A 118 -18.47 -11.90 -17.36
CA VAL A 118 -19.34 -11.62 -18.52
C VAL A 118 -18.49 -11.39 -19.76
N CYS A 119 -17.44 -10.56 -19.68
CA CYS A 119 -16.54 -10.25 -20.79
C CYS A 119 -15.92 -11.53 -21.38
N GLN A 120 -15.45 -12.45 -20.53
CA GLN A 120 -14.87 -13.74 -20.95
C GLN A 120 -15.87 -14.68 -21.64
N LYS A 121 -17.18 -14.53 -21.38
CA LYS A 121 -18.23 -15.35 -21.99
C LYS A 121 -18.85 -14.68 -23.21
N THR A 122 -18.58 -13.40 -23.45
CA THR A 122 -19.08 -12.64 -24.58
C THR A 122 -18.15 -12.80 -25.80
N PRO A 123 -18.66 -13.10 -27.01
CA PRO A 123 -17.84 -13.24 -28.21
C PRO A 123 -17.08 -11.94 -28.54
N VAL A 124 -15.78 -12.07 -28.79
CA VAL A 124 -14.87 -10.98 -29.15
C VAL A 124 -15.36 -10.27 -30.43
N ASN A 125 -15.10 -8.96 -30.54
CA ASN A 125 -15.50 -8.09 -31.66
C ASN A 125 -17.01 -7.83 -31.83
N THR A 126 -17.84 -8.19 -30.85
CA THR A 126 -19.27 -7.83 -30.84
C THR A 126 -19.52 -6.46 -30.21
N ALA A 127 -20.67 -5.85 -30.49
CA ALA A 127 -21.10 -4.62 -29.80
C ALA A 127 -21.24 -4.84 -28.28
N ALA A 128 -21.75 -6.01 -27.88
CA ALA A 128 -21.85 -6.42 -26.48
C ALA A 128 -20.46 -6.50 -25.81
N TYR A 129 -19.47 -7.09 -26.49
CA TYR A 129 -18.09 -7.14 -25.97
C TYR A 129 -17.53 -5.73 -25.70
N ARG A 130 -17.76 -4.78 -26.62
CA ARG A 130 -17.33 -3.39 -26.43
C ARG A 130 -18.04 -2.72 -25.24
N ALA A 131 -19.35 -2.90 -25.10
CA ALA A 131 -20.12 -2.36 -23.99
C ALA A 131 -19.66 -2.93 -22.64
N THR A 132 -19.48 -4.26 -22.55
CA THR A 132 -18.99 -4.90 -21.32
C THR A 132 -17.58 -4.45 -20.96
N THR A 133 -16.70 -4.28 -21.95
CA THR A 133 -15.33 -3.77 -21.73
C THR A 133 -15.36 -2.33 -21.22
N GLN A 134 -16.22 -1.47 -21.76
CA GLN A 134 -16.40 -0.09 -21.30
C GLN A 134 -16.93 -0.03 -19.86
N ALA A 135 -17.94 -0.85 -19.54
CA ALA A 135 -18.47 -0.97 -18.19
C ALA A 135 -17.41 -1.47 -17.20
N LEU A 136 -16.62 -2.49 -17.60
CA LEU A 136 -15.51 -3.03 -16.80
C LEU A 136 -14.45 -1.95 -16.53
N LYS A 137 -14.09 -1.16 -17.55
CA LYS A 137 -13.17 -0.03 -17.41
C LYS A 137 -13.71 1.01 -16.41
N ALA A 138 -14.97 1.40 -16.54
CA ALA A 138 -15.59 2.40 -15.69
C ALA A 138 -15.62 1.95 -14.21
N ILE A 139 -16.03 0.70 -13.94
CA ILE A 139 -16.08 0.21 -12.56
C ILE A 139 -14.69 -0.05 -11.98
N SER A 140 -13.73 -0.52 -12.78
CA SER A 140 -12.36 -0.74 -12.33
C SER A 140 -11.68 0.57 -11.98
N LYS A 141 -11.90 1.63 -12.78
CA LYS A 141 -11.44 2.99 -12.48
C LYS A 141 -12.02 3.52 -11.16
N LEU A 142 -13.27 3.22 -10.86
CA LEU A 142 -13.88 3.59 -9.59
C LEU A 142 -13.21 2.86 -8.41
N VAL A 143 -13.05 1.53 -8.52
CA VAL A 143 -12.39 0.73 -7.48
C VAL A 143 -10.94 1.18 -7.27
N LYS A 144 -10.21 1.49 -8.34
CA LYS A 144 -8.86 2.08 -8.27
C LYS A 144 -8.85 3.37 -7.44
N LYS A 145 -9.78 4.30 -7.71
CA LYS A 145 -9.92 5.54 -6.92
C LYS A 145 -10.28 5.27 -5.45
N CYS A 146 -11.09 4.26 -5.16
CA CYS A 146 -11.39 3.85 -3.79
C CYS A 146 -10.12 3.38 -3.07
N ASN A 147 -9.32 2.52 -3.71
CA ASN A 147 -8.08 2.00 -3.15
C ASN A 147 -7.03 3.11 -2.98
N GLU A 148 -6.79 3.92 -4.01
CA GLU A 148 -5.88 5.07 -3.95
C GLU A 148 -6.26 6.03 -2.81
N GLY A 149 -7.55 6.31 -2.65
CA GLY A 149 -8.05 7.14 -1.57
C GLY A 149 -7.84 6.53 -0.18
N ALA A 150 -8.04 5.22 -0.04
CA ALA A 150 -7.77 4.49 1.21
C ALA A 150 -6.27 4.50 1.56
N HIS A 151 -5.39 4.21 0.58
CA HIS A 151 -3.94 4.28 0.77
C HIS A 151 -3.47 5.70 1.09
N THR A 152 -4.00 6.72 0.40
CA THR A 152 -3.65 8.13 0.67
C THR A 152 -4.03 8.53 2.09
N MET A 153 -5.20 8.10 2.56
CA MET A 153 -5.65 8.36 3.92
C MET A 153 -4.73 7.69 4.96
N GLU A 154 -4.43 6.40 4.77
CA GLU A 154 -3.52 5.66 5.65
C GLU A 154 -2.12 6.28 5.70
N ARG A 155 -1.56 6.65 4.54
CA ARG A 155 -0.26 7.35 4.44
C ARG A 155 -0.29 8.68 5.18
N THR A 156 -1.33 9.48 4.99
CA THR A 156 -1.48 10.79 5.64
C THR A 156 -1.56 10.64 7.16
N GLU A 157 -2.32 9.66 7.65
CA GLU A 157 -2.41 9.36 9.08
C GLU A 157 -1.06 8.92 9.65
N GLN A 158 -0.32 8.09 8.91
CA GLN A 158 1.04 7.70 9.27
C GLN A 158 1.98 8.91 9.35
N MET A 159 1.90 9.86 8.40
CA MET A 159 2.69 11.10 8.44
C MET A 159 2.33 11.95 9.66
N CYS A 160 1.04 12.09 10.00
CA CYS A 160 0.58 12.80 11.19
C CYS A 160 1.11 12.15 12.48
N SER A 161 1.12 10.82 12.55
CA SER A 161 1.68 10.09 13.68
C SER A 161 3.18 10.33 13.82
N LEU A 162 3.93 10.20 12.73
CA LEU A 162 5.38 10.41 12.70
C LEU A 162 5.78 11.86 13.02
N GLN A 163 5.00 12.86 12.59
CA GLN A 163 5.25 14.27 12.89
C GLN A 163 5.32 14.55 14.41
N ASN A 164 4.57 13.79 15.22
CA ASN A 164 4.59 13.92 16.68
C ASN A 164 5.74 13.14 17.34
N GLN A 165 6.32 12.16 16.64
CA GLN A 165 7.42 11.31 17.12
C GLN A 165 8.81 11.90 16.81
N LEU A 166 8.89 12.78 15.81
CA LEU A 166 10.14 13.41 15.37
C LEU A 166 10.34 14.77 16.04
N ASP A 167 11.39 14.88 16.84
CA ASP A 167 11.84 16.12 17.47
C ASP A 167 13.01 16.73 16.67
N PHE A 168 12.73 17.85 16.01
CA PHE A 168 13.71 18.57 15.20
C PHE A 168 14.71 19.38 16.02
N GLY A 169 14.43 19.69 17.28
CA GLY A 169 15.35 20.43 18.16
C GLY A 169 15.93 21.69 17.50
N LYS A 170 17.24 21.66 17.16
CA LYS A 170 17.96 22.76 16.49
C LYS A 170 17.97 22.66 14.96
N VAL A 171 17.62 21.50 14.41
CA VAL A 171 17.51 21.28 12.96
C VAL A 171 16.27 22.02 12.46
N LYS A 172 16.36 22.63 11.28
CA LYS A 172 15.21 23.31 10.67
C LYS A 172 14.04 22.35 10.51
N ASN A 173 12.86 22.74 10.99
CA ASN A 173 11.63 21.94 10.86
C ASN A 173 11.39 21.58 9.39
N PHE A 174 11.12 20.29 9.16
CA PHE A 174 10.69 19.77 7.87
C PHE A 174 9.20 19.44 7.91
N PRO A 175 8.38 19.91 6.95
CA PRO A 175 6.95 19.62 6.92
C PRO A 175 6.71 18.17 6.49
N LEU A 176 6.47 17.25 7.43
CA LEU A 176 6.24 15.83 7.11
C LEU A 176 4.88 15.57 6.42
N ILE A 177 3.85 16.32 6.78
CA ILE A 177 2.50 16.09 6.27
C ILE A 177 2.42 16.59 4.83
N SER A 178 2.36 15.67 3.88
CA SER A 178 2.14 15.92 2.45
C SER A 178 1.25 14.83 1.87
N THR A 179 0.40 15.18 0.92
CA THR A 179 -0.49 14.23 0.23
C THR A 179 0.27 13.25 -0.67
N SER A 180 1.49 13.60 -1.08
CA SER A 180 2.36 12.79 -1.92
C SER A 180 3.47 12.06 -1.17
N ARG A 181 3.52 12.17 0.18
CA ARG A 181 4.59 11.54 0.97
C ARG A 181 4.14 10.25 1.62
N TRP A 182 4.96 9.21 1.49
CA TRP A 182 4.78 7.96 2.21
C TRP A 182 6.12 7.38 2.67
N LEU A 183 6.06 6.56 3.72
CA LEU A 183 7.22 5.89 4.26
C LEU A 183 7.56 4.67 3.38
N LEU A 184 8.80 4.58 2.93
CA LEU A 184 9.34 3.42 2.22
C LEU A 184 9.91 2.41 3.21
N LYS A 185 10.80 2.83 4.12
CA LYS A 185 11.41 1.95 5.13
C LYS A 185 11.78 2.74 6.38
N ARG A 186 11.76 2.08 7.53
CA ARG A 186 12.30 2.62 8.78
C ARG A 186 12.94 1.52 9.62
N GLY A 187 13.91 1.89 10.45
CA GLY A 187 14.62 0.92 11.28
C GLY A 187 15.93 1.45 11.85
N GLU A 188 16.49 0.65 12.75
CA GLU A 188 17.83 0.86 13.29
C GLU A 188 18.88 0.44 12.26
N ILE A 189 20.00 1.15 12.24
CA ILE A 189 21.15 0.83 11.40
C ILE A 189 22.44 1.13 12.14
N SER A 190 23.42 0.25 11.97
CA SER A 190 24.70 0.36 12.67
C SER A 190 25.65 1.28 11.92
N LEU A 191 26.38 2.09 12.68
CA LEU A 191 27.48 2.92 12.21
C LEU A 191 28.80 2.22 12.58
N PRO A 192 29.51 1.61 11.62
CA PRO A 192 30.82 1.02 11.89
C PRO A 192 31.79 2.12 12.39
N PRO A 193 32.77 1.76 13.23
CA PRO A 193 33.76 2.71 13.70
C PRO A 193 34.66 3.14 12.54
N THR A 194 34.38 4.32 11.97
CA THR A 194 35.27 5.02 11.04
C THR A 194 36.06 6.10 11.78
N GLU A 195 37.26 6.40 11.28
CA GLU A 195 38.18 7.39 11.89
C GLU A 195 37.64 8.84 11.79
N ASP A 196 36.80 9.13 10.78
CA ASP A 196 36.25 10.47 10.56
C ASP A 196 34.92 10.73 11.29
N GLY A 197 34.97 11.71 12.20
CA GLY A 197 33.87 12.11 13.09
C GLY A 197 32.86 13.08 12.46
N GLY A 198 32.01 12.58 11.57
CA GLY A 198 30.84 13.30 11.04
C GLY A 198 29.75 13.59 12.10
N ILE A 199 28.70 14.33 11.72
CA ILE A 199 27.55 14.70 12.57
C ILE A 199 26.92 13.43 13.17
N PHE A 200 26.97 12.33 12.42
CA PHE A 200 26.54 10.99 12.81
C PHE A 200 27.17 10.47 14.12
N ARG A 201 28.45 10.77 14.41
CA ARG A 201 29.13 10.31 15.64
C ARG A 201 28.92 11.24 16.83
N LYS A 202 28.85 12.56 16.61
CA LYS A 202 28.58 13.54 17.69
C LYS A 202 27.17 13.38 18.27
N GLY A 203 26.21 12.92 17.45
CA GLY A 203 24.85 12.60 17.88
C GLY A 203 24.68 11.18 18.44
N SER A 204 25.22 10.15 17.77
CA SER A 204 25.02 8.75 18.14
C SER A 204 26.11 8.22 19.08
N GLY A 205 25.90 8.39 20.39
CA GLY A 205 26.80 7.87 21.43
C GLY A 205 26.90 6.34 21.54
N ARG A 206 26.27 5.56 20.63
CA ARG A 206 26.28 4.09 20.63
C ARG A 206 26.58 3.45 19.27
N GLY A 207 26.93 4.23 18.23
CA GLY A 207 27.18 3.68 16.90
C GLY A 207 25.94 3.04 16.24
N ILE A 208 24.74 3.50 16.61
CA ILE A 208 23.46 3.08 16.01
C ILE A 208 22.64 4.34 15.73
N CYS A 209 22.08 4.47 14.54
CA CYS A 209 21.09 5.49 14.23
C CYS A 209 19.78 4.85 13.76
N TYR A 210 18.73 5.66 13.67
CA TYR A 210 17.43 5.21 13.20
C TYR A 210 17.04 6.04 11.97
N LEU A 211 16.75 5.35 10.87
CA LEU A 211 16.43 5.98 9.60
C LEU A 211 14.93 5.95 9.35
N PHE A 212 14.41 7.03 8.77
CA PHE A 212 13.10 7.09 8.14
C PHE A 212 13.31 7.46 6.67
N VAL A 213 13.10 6.51 5.78
CA VAL A 213 13.19 6.71 4.33
C VAL A 213 11.77 6.90 3.81
N PHE A 214 11.46 8.09 3.33
CA PHE A 214 10.24 8.40 2.60
C PHE A 214 10.52 8.37 1.10
N ASN A 215 9.48 8.43 0.28
CA ASN A 215 9.61 8.46 -1.18
C ASN A 215 10.34 9.69 -1.74
N ASP A 216 10.45 10.78 -0.97
CA ASP A 216 11.10 12.03 -1.39
C ASP A 216 12.25 12.48 -0.47
N VAL A 217 12.28 12.02 0.79
CA VAL A 217 13.23 12.49 1.81
C VAL A 217 13.73 11.34 2.69
N LEU A 218 15.00 11.39 3.05
CA LEU A 218 15.61 10.61 4.13
C LEU A 218 15.72 11.49 5.38
N ILE A 219 15.20 11.00 6.51
CA ILE A 219 15.40 11.63 7.82
C ILE A 219 16.25 10.69 8.69
N ILE A 220 17.36 11.22 9.20
CA ILE A 220 18.30 10.48 10.03
C ILE A 220 18.14 10.94 11.47
N THR A 221 17.94 9.99 12.37
CA THR A 221 17.54 10.28 13.74
C THR A 221 18.34 9.47 14.78
N LYS A 222 18.26 9.92 16.01
CA LYS A 222 18.68 9.19 17.21
C LYS A 222 17.45 8.86 18.04
N LYS A 223 17.26 7.59 18.37
CA LYS A 223 16.19 7.15 19.27
C LYS A 223 16.39 7.75 20.68
N LYS A 224 15.37 8.47 21.19
CA LYS A 224 15.32 9.02 22.56
C LYS A 224 14.55 8.10 23.51
N SER A 225 13.42 7.56 23.04
CA SER A 225 12.59 6.57 23.75
C SER A 225 12.01 5.58 22.73
N GLU A 226 11.16 4.65 23.16
CA GLU A 226 10.47 3.68 22.29
C GLU A 226 9.84 4.34 21.04
N GLU A 227 9.17 5.48 21.22
CA GLU A 227 8.42 6.16 20.15
C GLU A 227 8.94 7.55 19.77
N ASN A 228 9.96 8.10 20.45
CA ASN A 228 10.45 9.46 20.17
C ASN A 228 11.86 9.46 19.62
N TYR A 229 12.10 10.28 18.60
CA TYR A 229 13.34 10.34 17.83
C TYR A 229 13.84 11.77 17.71
N ALA A 230 15.10 12.01 18.03
CA ALA A 230 15.77 13.28 17.78
C ALA A 230 16.28 13.31 16.34
N VAL A 231 15.84 14.27 15.54
CA VAL A 231 16.35 14.45 14.18
C VAL A 231 17.78 14.97 14.26
N LEU A 232 18.69 14.29 13.56
CA LEU A 232 20.09 14.69 13.43
C LEU A 232 20.28 15.52 12.16
N THR A 233 19.74 15.03 11.04
CA THR A 233 19.75 15.70 9.74
C THR A 233 18.72 15.06 8.81
N TYR A 234 18.46 15.67 7.66
CA TYR A 234 17.66 15.09 6.58
C TYR A 234 18.21 15.50 5.22
N SER A 235 17.86 14.75 4.18
CA SER A 235 18.22 15.07 2.79
C SER A 235 17.20 14.52 1.83
N MET A 236 16.90 15.25 0.75
CA MET A 236 16.00 14.75 -0.30
C MET A 236 16.64 13.56 -1.02
N LEU A 237 15.86 12.55 -1.42
CA LEU A 237 16.39 11.34 -2.08
C LEU A 237 17.13 11.66 -3.39
N GLU A 238 16.76 12.73 -4.08
CA GLU A 238 17.47 13.21 -5.27
C GLU A 238 18.91 13.66 -4.99
N HIS A 239 19.21 14.07 -3.76
CA HIS A 239 20.55 14.49 -3.33
C HIS A 239 21.39 13.36 -2.75
N LEU A 240 20.86 12.13 -2.70
CA LEU A 240 21.56 10.96 -2.19
C LEU A 240 22.26 10.19 -3.30
N THR A 241 23.44 9.66 -2.97
CA THR A 241 24.08 8.56 -3.72
C THR A 241 24.40 7.42 -2.76
N VAL A 242 24.11 6.19 -3.19
CA VAL A 242 24.33 4.98 -2.39
C VAL A 242 25.26 4.05 -3.15
N GLU A 243 26.32 3.62 -2.49
CA GLU A 243 27.31 2.68 -3.05
C GLU A 243 27.36 1.42 -2.18
N LYS A 244 27.13 0.27 -2.79
CA LYS A 244 27.26 -1.03 -2.11
C LYS A 244 28.75 -1.30 -1.88
N ILE A 245 29.14 -1.58 -0.64
CA ILE A 245 30.51 -1.98 -0.31
C ILE A 245 30.55 -3.50 -0.26
N GLU A 246 31.36 -4.10 -1.15
CA GLU A 246 31.64 -5.53 -1.12
C GLU A 246 32.82 -5.75 -0.16
N THR A 247 32.52 -6.30 1.01
CA THR A 247 33.55 -6.80 1.91
C THR A 247 34.00 -8.17 1.42
N PRO A 248 35.31 -8.44 1.26
CA PRO A 248 35.79 -9.77 0.93
C PRO A 248 35.34 -10.77 2.02
N ASP A 249 34.81 -11.93 1.63
CA ASP A 249 34.25 -12.99 2.49
C ASP A 249 35.27 -13.66 3.44
N SER A 250 36.40 -12.99 3.74
CA SER A 250 37.42 -13.52 4.64
C SER A 250 37.07 -13.19 6.10
N PRO A 251 37.03 -14.19 7.00
CA PRO A 251 36.76 -13.95 8.41
C PRO A 251 37.96 -13.20 9.02
N THR A 252 37.90 -11.87 9.02
CA THR A 252 38.81 -11.08 9.83
C THR A 252 38.49 -11.33 11.30
N SER A 253 39.54 -11.57 12.08
CA SER A 253 39.57 -12.04 13.48
C SER A 253 38.90 -11.14 14.52
N LEU A 254 38.03 -10.22 14.12
CA LEU A 254 37.33 -9.24 14.96
C LEU A 254 35.79 -9.25 14.81
N GLY A 255 35.20 -10.26 14.17
CA GLY A 255 33.82 -10.67 14.44
C GLY A 255 32.69 -9.69 14.06
N ARG A 256 32.92 -8.71 13.18
CA ARG A 256 31.85 -7.86 12.60
C ARG A 256 32.06 -7.59 11.12
N SER A 257 31.90 -8.62 10.29
CA SER A 257 31.66 -8.48 8.85
C SER A 257 30.22 -7.99 8.65
N GLY A 258 29.99 -6.69 8.76
CA GLY A 258 28.67 -6.10 8.51
C GLY A 258 28.35 -6.06 7.01
N HIS A 259 27.07 -6.06 6.65
CA HIS A 259 26.66 -5.84 5.27
C HIS A 259 26.68 -4.34 4.98
N LEU A 260 27.84 -3.86 4.54
CA LEU A 260 28.14 -2.42 4.45
C LEU A 260 27.61 -1.79 3.16
N PHE A 261 27.26 -0.51 3.26
CA PHE A 261 27.04 0.40 2.14
C PHE A 261 27.41 1.83 2.54
N ARG A 262 27.88 2.62 1.57
CA ARG A 262 28.19 4.04 1.73
C ARG A 262 27.01 4.86 1.28
N LEU A 263 26.66 5.86 2.08
CA LEU A 263 25.62 6.82 1.82
C LEU A 263 26.27 8.22 1.78
N THR A 264 26.14 8.90 0.65
CA THR A 264 26.64 10.27 0.48
C THR A 264 25.46 11.21 0.27
N LEU A 265 25.32 12.17 1.18
CA LEU A 265 24.37 13.28 1.12
C LEU A 265 25.08 14.43 0.41
N ARG A 266 24.65 14.78 -0.80
CA ARG A 266 25.22 15.95 -1.51
C ARG A 266 24.81 17.28 -0.87
N LYS A 267 23.63 17.29 -0.24
CA LYS A 267 23.08 18.42 0.52
C LYS A 267 22.30 17.87 1.70
N ASP A 268 22.78 18.12 2.91
CA ASP A 268 22.07 17.83 4.14
C ASP A 268 21.07 18.96 4.49
N SER A 269 20.53 18.93 5.72
CA SER A 269 19.58 19.95 6.20
C SER A 269 20.17 21.38 6.31
N GLU A 270 21.50 21.52 6.34
CA GLU A 270 22.24 22.79 6.32
C GLU A 270 22.84 23.11 4.94
N GLY A 271 22.61 22.25 3.93
CA GLY A 271 23.17 22.39 2.58
C GLY A 271 24.63 21.95 2.44
N LYS A 272 25.18 21.23 3.42
CA LYS A 272 26.55 20.71 3.42
C LYS A 272 26.60 19.28 2.87
N PRO A 273 27.70 18.89 2.21
CA PRO A 273 27.92 17.50 1.85
C PRO A 273 28.34 16.69 3.08
N GLU A 274 27.80 15.49 3.22
CA GLU A 274 28.18 14.55 4.28
C GLU A 274 28.23 13.12 3.73
N GLU A 275 29.16 12.32 4.21
CA GLU A 275 29.29 10.91 3.86
C GLU A 275 29.28 10.05 5.11
N VAL A 276 28.62 8.90 5.02
CA VAL A 276 28.54 7.93 6.10
C VAL A 276 28.56 6.50 5.57
N VAL A 277 29.30 5.63 6.24
CA VAL A 277 29.22 4.19 6.03
C VAL A 277 28.19 3.62 7.00
N LEU A 278 27.31 2.77 6.49
CA LEU A 278 26.24 2.13 7.23
C LEU A 278 26.37 0.61 7.15
N ALA A 279 26.03 -0.08 8.24
CA ALA A 279 26.09 -1.53 8.35
C ALA A 279 24.68 -2.09 8.62
N ALA A 280 24.19 -2.90 7.69
CA ALA A 280 22.93 -3.62 7.84
C ALA A 280 23.13 -4.97 8.54
N GLU A 281 22.04 -5.53 9.06
CA GLU A 281 22.04 -6.78 9.84
C GLU A 281 22.23 -8.04 8.97
N SER A 282 21.74 -8.01 7.72
CA SER A 282 21.84 -9.11 6.76
C SER A 282 22.05 -8.58 5.33
N ARG A 283 22.41 -9.48 4.38
CA ARG A 283 22.49 -9.13 2.95
C ARG A 283 21.15 -8.62 2.42
N SER A 284 20.05 -9.28 2.82
CA SER A 284 18.69 -8.88 2.48
C SER A 284 18.29 -7.55 3.09
N ASP A 285 18.66 -7.26 4.34
CA ASP A 285 18.37 -5.94 4.94
C ASP A 285 19.15 -4.83 4.26
N ARG A 286 20.43 -5.04 3.90
CA ARG A 286 21.20 -4.09 3.08
C ARG A 286 20.50 -3.83 1.75
N ALA A 287 20.09 -4.87 1.04
CA ALA A 287 19.42 -4.71 -0.26
C ALA A 287 18.11 -3.92 -0.13
N ARG A 288 17.33 -4.18 0.92
CA ARG A 288 16.10 -3.44 1.25
C ARG A 288 16.38 -1.98 1.56
N TRP A 289 17.42 -1.67 2.33
CA TRP A 289 17.86 -0.28 2.58
C TRP A 289 18.28 0.43 1.29
N ILE A 290 19.13 -0.19 0.48
CA ILE A 290 19.59 0.38 -0.80
C ILE A 290 18.39 0.60 -1.72
N SER A 291 17.49 -0.38 -1.84
CA SER A 291 16.27 -0.28 -2.65
C SER A 291 15.38 0.91 -2.22
N ALA A 292 15.21 1.13 -0.92
CA ALA A 292 14.44 2.26 -0.40
C ALA A 292 15.15 3.61 -0.65
N LEU A 293 16.46 3.69 -0.41
CA LEU A 293 17.24 4.93 -0.56
C LEU A 293 17.43 5.34 -2.03
N MET A 294 17.52 4.36 -2.91
CA MET A 294 17.61 4.53 -4.36
C MET A 294 16.24 4.56 -5.03
N HIS A 295 15.16 4.62 -4.25
CA HIS A 295 13.83 4.71 -4.82
C HIS A 295 13.74 5.92 -5.76
N ARG A 296 13.24 5.64 -6.96
CA ARG A 296 12.85 6.62 -7.96
C ARG A 296 11.47 6.17 -8.42
N GLU A 297 10.54 7.11 -8.59
CA GLU A 297 9.28 6.81 -9.27
C GLU A 297 9.63 6.42 -10.72
N GLU A 298 9.75 5.13 -10.97
CA GLU A 298 9.89 4.61 -12.33
C GLU A 298 8.60 4.90 -13.07
N LYS A 299 8.67 5.73 -14.12
CA LYS A 299 7.63 5.75 -15.15
C LYS A 299 7.49 4.33 -15.67
N GLU A 300 6.27 3.79 -15.63
CA GLU A 300 5.90 2.44 -16.04
C GLU A 300 6.86 1.85 -17.07
N THR A 301 7.69 0.92 -16.63
CA THR A 301 8.56 0.15 -17.53
C THR A 301 7.71 -0.60 -18.54
N SER A 302 8.16 -0.58 -19.80
CA SER A 302 7.42 -1.16 -20.92
C SER A 302 7.01 -2.61 -20.62
N THR A 303 5.74 -2.93 -20.89
CA THR A 303 5.12 -4.25 -20.64
C THR A 303 5.89 -5.40 -21.27
N ALA A 304 6.65 -5.13 -22.34
CA ALA A 304 7.44 -6.10 -23.10
C ALA A 304 8.57 -6.78 -22.28
N GLU A 305 9.16 -6.11 -21.29
CA GLU A 305 10.24 -6.69 -20.47
C GLU A 305 9.71 -7.56 -19.32
N LYS A 306 8.46 -7.33 -18.90
CA LYS A 306 7.85 -8.04 -17.77
C LYS A 306 7.45 -9.48 -18.10
N GLY A 307 7.24 -9.81 -19.38
CA GLY A 307 6.91 -11.16 -19.83
C GLY A 307 8.03 -12.19 -19.62
N ALA A 308 9.27 -11.73 -19.44
CA ALA A 308 10.44 -12.58 -19.18
C ALA A 308 10.73 -12.77 -17.68
N LEU A 309 10.03 -12.05 -16.80
CA LEU A 309 10.28 -12.11 -15.36
C LEU A 309 9.74 -13.40 -14.75
N GLN A 310 10.48 -13.94 -13.79
CA GLN A 310 10.06 -15.10 -13.00
C GLN A 310 8.74 -14.80 -12.29
N GLN A 311 7.84 -15.78 -12.25
CA GLN A 311 6.55 -15.68 -11.56
C GLN A 311 6.47 -16.69 -10.42
N VAL A 312 5.89 -16.25 -9.31
CA VAL A 312 5.61 -17.12 -8.16
C VAL A 312 4.14 -17.05 -7.80
N GLU A 313 3.60 -18.17 -7.33
CA GLU A 313 2.30 -18.25 -6.68
C GLU A 313 2.51 -18.31 -5.16
N ILE A 314 1.72 -17.53 -4.43
CA ILE A 314 1.79 -17.47 -2.97
C ILE A 314 1.05 -18.68 -2.37
N THR A 315 1.80 -19.54 -1.68
CA THR A 315 1.26 -20.76 -1.06
C THR A 315 0.82 -20.53 0.38
N ARG A 316 1.38 -19.52 1.05
CA ARG A 316 1.03 -19.12 2.42
C ARG A 316 0.83 -17.61 2.50
N ALA A 317 -0.29 -17.19 3.10
CA ALA A 317 -0.54 -15.77 3.31
C ALA A 317 0.58 -15.11 4.13
N TYR A 318 0.97 -13.91 3.73
CA TYR A 318 1.99 -13.10 4.39
C TYR A 318 1.43 -11.71 4.68
N LEU A 319 1.58 -11.24 5.93
CA LEU A 319 1.20 -9.88 6.31
C LEU A 319 2.48 -9.05 6.43
N ALA A 320 2.51 -7.92 5.72
CA ALA A 320 3.62 -6.97 5.76
C ALA A 320 3.86 -6.48 7.20
N LYS A 321 5.12 -6.56 7.63
CA LYS A 321 5.58 -6.10 8.95
C LYS A 321 6.26 -4.74 8.86
N GLN A 322 6.84 -4.42 7.72
CA GLN A 322 7.50 -3.15 7.42
C GLN A 322 6.86 -2.48 6.21
N ALA A 323 7.12 -1.18 6.03
CA ALA A 323 6.52 -0.38 4.97
C ALA A 323 7.04 -0.73 3.56
N ASP A 324 8.21 -1.35 3.46
CA ASP A 324 8.81 -1.82 2.22
C ASP A 324 8.32 -3.23 1.84
N GLU A 325 7.48 -3.85 2.67
CA GLU A 325 6.94 -5.20 2.46
C GLU A 325 5.54 -5.17 1.85
N ILE A 326 5.20 -6.21 1.10
CA ILE A 326 3.87 -6.38 0.51
C ILE A 326 3.08 -7.47 1.25
N SER A 327 1.83 -7.18 1.60
CA SER A 327 0.93 -8.18 2.19
C SER A 327 0.31 -9.05 1.09
N LEU A 328 0.46 -10.36 1.17
CA LEU A 328 0.08 -11.32 0.13
C LEU A 328 -0.91 -12.35 0.66
N GLN A 329 -1.87 -12.73 -0.18
CA GLN A 329 -2.86 -13.77 0.08
C GLN A 329 -2.49 -15.05 -0.66
N GLN A 330 -3.02 -16.18 -0.18
CA GLN A 330 -2.86 -17.46 -0.88
C GLN A 330 -3.42 -17.37 -2.30
N SER A 331 -2.70 -17.96 -3.26
CA SER A 331 -2.94 -17.92 -4.70
C SER A 331 -2.79 -16.54 -5.37
N ASP A 332 -2.20 -15.56 -4.68
CA ASP A 332 -1.68 -14.39 -5.37
C ASP A 332 -0.55 -14.80 -6.31
N VAL A 333 -0.53 -14.19 -7.50
CA VAL A 333 0.59 -14.31 -8.43
C VAL A 333 1.42 -13.04 -8.34
N VAL A 334 2.75 -13.19 -8.30
CA VAL A 334 3.70 -12.08 -8.18
C VAL A 334 4.82 -12.22 -9.21
N LEU A 335 5.13 -11.14 -9.93
CA LEU A 335 6.32 -11.01 -10.76
C LEU A 335 7.51 -10.72 -9.87
N ILE A 336 8.60 -11.48 -10.00
CA ILE A 336 9.84 -11.24 -9.26
C ILE A 336 10.65 -10.17 -10.00
N LEU A 337 10.88 -9.05 -9.33
CA LEU A 337 11.69 -7.92 -9.82
C LEU A 337 13.15 -8.05 -9.37
N ASN A 338 13.37 -8.56 -8.16
CA ASN A 338 14.71 -8.80 -7.59
C ASN A 338 14.65 -9.90 -6.53
N GLN A 339 15.77 -10.56 -6.27
CA GLN A 339 15.92 -11.62 -5.27
C GLN A 339 17.20 -11.42 -4.46
N GLU A 340 17.07 -11.48 -3.13
CA GLU A 340 18.18 -11.41 -2.18
C GLU A 340 17.91 -12.36 -1.01
N GLU A 341 18.90 -13.17 -0.62
CA GLU A 341 18.82 -14.29 0.35
C GLU A 341 17.51 -14.40 1.15
N GLY A 342 16.62 -15.33 0.73
CA GLY A 342 15.37 -15.66 1.39
C GLY A 342 14.26 -14.62 1.24
N TRP A 343 14.47 -13.57 0.43
CA TRP A 343 13.52 -12.49 0.16
C TRP A 343 13.42 -12.19 -1.34
N TYR A 344 12.19 -11.90 -1.76
CA TYR A 344 11.89 -11.43 -3.10
C TYR A 344 11.35 -10.02 -3.04
N LEU A 345 11.78 -9.17 -3.97
CA LEU A 345 11.08 -7.96 -4.35
C LEU A 345 10.19 -8.30 -5.53
N GLY A 346 8.89 -8.09 -5.41
CA GLY A 346 7.97 -8.42 -6.49
C GLY A 346 6.85 -7.41 -6.70
N GLU A 347 6.17 -7.57 -7.83
CA GLU A 347 5.00 -6.82 -8.25
C GLU A 347 3.80 -7.78 -8.36
N ARG A 348 2.78 -7.57 -7.55
CA ARG A 348 1.60 -8.43 -7.54
C ARG A 348 0.73 -8.16 -8.77
N LEU A 349 0.37 -9.21 -9.51
CA LEU A 349 -0.29 -9.05 -10.82
C LEU A 349 -1.69 -8.44 -10.72
N ARG A 350 -2.40 -8.62 -9.60
CA ARG A 350 -3.81 -8.23 -9.48
C ARG A 350 -4.03 -6.71 -9.47
N ASP A 351 -3.09 -5.96 -8.90
CA ASP A 351 -3.21 -4.53 -8.60
C ASP A 351 -1.91 -3.74 -8.86
N GLY A 352 -0.82 -4.42 -9.21
CA GLY A 352 0.48 -3.80 -9.47
C GLY A 352 1.22 -3.35 -8.21
N GLU A 353 0.75 -3.71 -7.00
CA GLU A 353 1.46 -3.36 -5.78
C GLU A 353 2.85 -4.01 -5.75
N LYS A 354 3.85 -3.23 -5.35
CA LYS A 354 5.25 -3.67 -5.23
C LYS A 354 5.68 -3.74 -3.77
N GLY A 355 6.52 -4.71 -3.44
CA GLY A 355 7.18 -4.76 -2.14
C GLY A 355 7.96 -6.04 -1.92
N TRP A 356 8.69 -6.07 -0.81
CA TRP A 356 9.47 -7.21 -0.37
C TRP A 356 8.61 -8.25 0.35
N PHE A 357 8.91 -9.53 0.16
CA PHE A 357 8.27 -10.62 0.89
C PHE A 357 9.22 -11.84 1.02
N PRO A 358 9.05 -12.70 2.03
CA PRO A 358 9.90 -13.86 2.20
C PRO A 358 9.68 -14.90 1.09
N GLU A 359 10.77 -15.41 0.50
CA GLU A 359 10.74 -16.47 -0.51
C GLU A 359 9.96 -17.70 -0.01
N GLY A 360 10.08 -18.03 1.28
CA GLY A 360 9.41 -19.16 1.88
C GLY A 360 7.88 -19.14 1.84
N CYS A 361 7.22 -18.02 1.52
CA CYS A 361 5.75 -18.01 1.37
C CYS A 361 5.26 -18.29 -0.06
N ALA A 362 6.18 -18.49 -1.00
CA ALA A 362 5.90 -18.58 -2.42
C ALA A 362 6.43 -19.87 -3.06
N GLN A 363 5.88 -20.22 -4.21
CA GLN A 363 6.33 -21.32 -5.05
C GLN A 363 6.43 -20.85 -6.50
N GLU A 364 7.52 -21.19 -7.18
CA GLU A 364 7.75 -20.80 -8.57
C GLU A 364 6.75 -21.45 -9.54
N ILE A 365 6.22 -20.65 -10.47
CA ILE A 365 5.36 -21.10 -11.56
C ILE A 365 6.24 -21.51 -12.74
N THR A 366 6.50 -22.82 -12.85
CA THR A 366 7.35 -23.37 -13.93
C THR A 366 6.60 -23.65 -15.23
N ASN A 367 5.27 -23.70 -15.19
CA ASN A 367 4.44 -24.00 -16.37
C ASN A 367 4.36 -22.79 -17.31
N ARG A 368 5.02 -22.87 -18.47
CA ARG A 368 5.03 -21.81 -19.50
C ARG A 368 3.63 -21.36 -19.94
N ASN A 369 2.70 -22.29 -20.12
CA ASN A 369 1.32 -21.95 -20.50
C ASN A 369 0.56 -21.21 -19.39
N ALA A 370 0.94 -21.41 -18.12
CA ALA A 370 0.38 -20.67 -17.00
C ALA A 370 0.99 -19.26 -16.91
N VAL A 371 2.31 -19.15 -17.07
CA VAL A 371 3.05 -17.89 -17.15
C VAL A 371 2.48 -16.99 -18.26
N GLU A 372 2.34 -17.53 -19.48
CA GLU A 372 1.78 -16.78 -20.63
C GLU A 372 0.34 -16.34 -20.38
N ARG A 373 -0.52 -17.21 -19.83
CA ARG A 373 -1.90 -16.85 -19.48
C ARG A 373 -1.97 -15.75 -18.42
N ASN A 374 -1.08 -15.78 -17.43
CA ASN A 374 -0.98 -14.75 -16.41
C ASN A 374 -0.55 -13.40 -17.01
N VAL A 375 0.43 -13.41 -17.92
CA VAL A 375 0.88 -12.20 -18.64
C VAL A 375 -0.22 -11.66 -19.54
N GLN A 376 -0.89 -12.50 -20.33
CA GLN A 376 -2.02 -12.08 -21.17
C GLN A 376 -3.16 -11.48 -20.33
N ARG A 377 -3.45 -12.08 -19.18
CA ARG A 377 -4.43 -11.54 -18.23
C ARG A 377 -3.98 -10.19 -17.67
N LEU A 378 -2.70 -10.04 -17.32
CA LEU A 378 -2.12 -8.80 -16.84
C LEU A 378 -2.24 -7.70 -17.92
N GLU A 379 -1.79 -7.97 -19.14
CA GLU A 379 -1.85 -7.02 -20.26
C GLU A 379 -3.28 -6.60 -20.57
N ARG A 380 -4.22 -7.57 -20.61
CA ARG A 380 -5.64 -7.28 -20.81
C ARG A 380 -6.18 -6.37 -19.70
N LEU A 381 -5.95 -6.74 -18.44
CA LEU A 381 -6.40 -5.95 -17.29
C LEU A 381 -5.80 -4.54 -17.34
N ARG A 382 -4.52 -4.37 -17.69
CA ARG A 382 -3.90 -3.03 -17.80
C ARG A 382 -4.54 -2.16 -18.88
N ILE A 383 -4.75 -2.73 -20.07
CA ILE A 383 -5.42 -2.03 -21.18
C ILE A 383 -6.86 -1.67 -20.82
N GLU A 384 -7.57 -2.61 -20.20
CA GLU A 384 -8.99 -2.45 -19.85
C GLU A 384 -9.18 -1.54 -18.63
N THR A 385 -8.20 -1.44 -17.73
CA THR A 385 -8.34 -0.72 -16.45
C THR A 385 -7.49 0.55 -16.33
N ASP A 386 -6.67 0.89 -17.32
CA ASP A 386 -5.76 2.07 -17.27
C ASP A 386 -4.79 1.95 -16.07
N VAL A 387 -4.22 0.75 -15.88
CA VAL A 387 -3.27 0.38 -14.81
C VAL A 387 -1.93 0.00 -15.40
#